data_AF-A0A6C0E316-F1
#
_entry.id   AF-A0A6C0E316-F1
#
_cell.length_a   1.000
_cell.length_b   1.000
_cell.length_c   1.000
_cell.angle_alpha   90.00
_cell.angle_beta   90.00
_cell.angle_gamma   90.00
#
_symmetry.space_group_name_H-M   'P 1'
#
loop_
_entity.id
_entity.type
_entity.pdbx_description
1 polymer ?
#
loop_
_entity_poly.entity_id
_entity_poly.type
_entity_poly.pdbx_seq_one_letter_code
_entity_poly.pdbx_strand_id
1 'polypeptide(L)'
;MKDKNICDKSMSFAECELAILRMQVDQAQEKMNKRVVNTPEIKKMITIVEGFIKKKQLVCYGGISINALLPDEDKIYNFDLELPDYDFFSPNALDDAKELTDLFYKMGYADVEAKSGQHHGTFKVYVNFIGVADITYIPKELFNTVKASAVKVNGILYTDANFLRMGMYLELSRPSGDTDRWEKVLKRLTLINKYYPLKDENCDKVKFQREMEDKEKADRIYDTVREVFVDQGVVFFGGYAISQYSQYMPKPLRKKVEHIPDFDVLAHDPKATAEVVKKKLKEIGMNNVTILKHDAIGDIIPLHYELRVGDDTIAFLYKPVACHSYNVLMLNGKKVRIATIDTMLSFYLAFMYANRGYYDKDRILCMSKFLFDVQQKNRLEQKGLLKRFSILCYGHQDSREEMRAEKASKFKELKDKKGTTEYEEWFLNYTPKTSPTSVQPKSARKHNSQKKTKQNKTKSKTLKIRNKSKNTIKIKNVNK
;
A
#
# COMPACT_ATOMS: atom_id res chain seq x y z
N MET A 1 -39.77 3.87 -6.65
CA MET A 1 -39.02 2.95 -5.77
C MET A 1 -40.05 2.09 -5.04
N LYS A 2 -39.93 0.76 -5.04
CA LYS A 2 -40.79 -0.08 -4.22
C LYS A 2 -40.48 0.22 -2.75
N ASP A 3 -41.50 0.48 -1.95
CA ASP A 3 -41.38 0.65 -0.50
C ASP A 3 -40.76 -0.61 0.11
N LYS A 4 -39.45 -0.58 0.34
CA LYS A 4 -38.81 -1.56 1.20
C LYS A 4 -39.27 -1.24 2.61
N ASN A 5 -39.93 -2.19 3.27
CA ASN A 5 -40.24 -2.07 4.68
C ASN A 5 -38.92 -1.87 5.44
N ILE A 6 -38.70 -0.66 5.97
CA ILE A 6 -37.47 -0.25 6.67
C ILE A 6 -37.32 -1.04 7.97
N CYS A 7 -38.45 -1.42 8.57
CA CYS A 7 -38.50 -2.24 9.76
C CYS A 7 -39.01 -3.64 9.41
N ASP A 8 -38.32 -4.66 9.94
CA ASP A 8 -38.78 -6.05 9.87
C ASP A 8 -39.38 -6.51 11.21
N LYS A 9 -40.06 -7.65 11.20
CA LYS A 9 -40.72 -8.21 12.40
C LYS A 9 -39.73 -8.75 13.46
N SER A 10 -38.45 -8.87 13.13
CA SER A 10 -37.39 -9.32 14.03
C SER A 10 -36.69 -8.17 14.76
N MET A 11 -36.89 -6.92 14.32
CA MET A 11 -36.37 -5.72 14.98
C MET A 11 -37.24 -5.33 16.19
N SER A 12 -36.58 -4.94 17.28
CA SER A 12 -37.21 -4.23 18.39
C SER A 12 -37.64 -2.80 17.97
N PHE A 13 -38.51 -2.18 18.78
CA PHE A 13 -38.94 -0.79 18.56
C PHE A 13 -37.75 0.17 18.41
N ALA A 14 -36.75 0.06 19.29
CA ALA A 14 -35.56 0.91 19.27
C ALA A 14 -34.68 0.67 18.02
N GLU A 15 -34.58 -0.58 17.55
CA GLU A 15 -33.84 -0.91 16.32
C GLU A 15 -34.55 -0.36 15.08
N CYS A 16 -35.89 -0.46 15.03
CA CYS A 16 -36.70 0.13 13.98
C CYS A 16 -36.59 1.67 13.98
N GLU A 17 -36.67 2.33 15.14
CA GLU A 17 -36.49 3.78 15.27
C GLU A 17 -35.10 4.22 14.78
N LEU A 18 -34.05 3.50 15.17
CA LEU A 18 -32.68 3.78 14.73
C LEU A 18 -32.49 3.53 13.22
N ALA A 19 -33.13 2.51 12.65
CA ALA A 19 -33.10 2.23 11.23
C ALA A 19 -33.77 3.36 10.42
N ILE A 20 -34.91 3.88 10.90
CA ILE A 20 -35.59 5.03 10.30
C ILE A 20 -34.69 6.27 10.35
N LEU A 21 -34.08 6.56 11.51
CA LEU A 21 -33.15 7.69 11.64
C LEU A 21 -31.97 7.56 10.68
N ARG A 22 -31.33 6.39 10.61
CA ARG A 22 -30.20 6.13 9.70
C ARG A 22 -30.60 6.38 8.25
N MET A 23 -31.75 5.86 7.82
CA MET A 23 -32.24 6.08 6.46
C MET A 23 -32.45 7.59 6.18
N GLN A 24 -33.03 8.35 7.12
CA GLN A 24 -33.23 9.79 6.93
C GLN A 24 -31.91 10.55 6.88
N VAL A 25 -30.93 10.17 7.71
CA VAL A 25 -29.57 10.73 7.67
C VAL A 25 -28.91 10.45 6.33
N ASP A 26 -29.00 9.22 5.81
CA ASP A 26 -28.44 8.84 4.51
C ASP A 26 -29.08 9.67 3.39
N GLN A 27 -30.41 9.77 3.36
CA GLN A 27 -31.13 10.58 2.36
C GLN A 27 -30.80 12.07 2.43
N ALA A 28 -30.64 12.61 3.65
CA ALA A 28 -30.24 14.00 3.84
C ALA A 28 -28.81 14.24 3.30
N GLN A 29 -27.88 13.34 3.63
CA GLN A 29 -26.50 13.41 3.18
C GLN A 29 -26.40 13.29 1.66
N GLU A 30 -27.11 12.35 1.03
CA GLU A 30 -27.17 12.20 -0.43
C GLU A 30 -27.65 13.47 -1.12
N LYS A 31 -28.73 14.09 -0.62
CA LYS A 31 -29.26 15.35 -1.18
C LYS A 31 -28.25 16.50 -1.06
N MET A 32 -27.57 16.61 0.07
CA MET A 32 -26.56 17.65 0.28
C MET A 32 -25.36 17.44 -0.65
N ASN A 33 -24.82 16.23 -0.66
CA ASN A 33 -23.69 15.83 -1.47
C ASN A 33 -23.94 16.06 -2.96
N LYS A 34 -25.09 15.62 -3.46
CA LYS A 34 -25.50 15.82 -4.86
C LYS A 34 -25.51 17.29 -5.27
N ARG A 35 -25.95 18.19 -4.38
CA ARG A 35 -25.96 19.64 -4.63
C ARG A 35 -24.56 20.22 -4.74
N VAL A 36 -23.63 19.78 -3.90
CA VAL A 36 -22.24 20.25 -3.90
C VAL A 36 -21.50 19.76 -5.14
N VAL A 37 -21.55 18.45 -5.42
CA VAL A 37 -20.78 17.82 -6.50
C VAL A 37 -21.24 18.32 -7.88
N ASN A 38 -22.53 18.64 -8.03
CA ASN A 38 -23.07 19.10 -9.31
C ASN A 38 -22.87 20.59 -9.62
N THR A 39 -22.18 21.34 -8.75
CA THR A 39 -21.86 22.74 -9.05
C THR A 39 -20.93 22.85 -10.27
N PRO A 40 -21.11 23.86 -11.14
CA PRO A 40 -20.26 24.05 -12.32
C PRO A 40 -18.77 24.19 -11.97
N GLU A 41 -18.48 24.80 -10.83
CA GLU A 41 -17.13 24.99 -10.30
C GLU A 41 -16.43 23.66 -10.03
N ILE A 42 -17.11 22.73 -9.36
CA ILE A 42 -16.61 21.39 -9.06
C ILE A 42 -16.38 20.59 -10.34
N LYS A 43 -17.34 20.59 -11.27
CA LYS A 43 -17.19 19.90 -12.56
C LYS A 43 -15.99 20.41 -13.35
N LYS A 44 -15.75 21.73 -13.31
CA LYS A 44 -14.57 22.35 -13.91
C LYS A 44 -13.30 21.89 -13.21
N MET A 45 -13.28 21.78 -11.88
CA MET A 45 -12.11 21.27 -11.15
C MET A 45 -11.75 19.84 -11.57
N ILE A 46 -12.74 18.94 -11.61
CA ILE A 46 -12.55 17.55 -12.06
C ILE A 46 -11.96 17.53 -13.48
N THR A 47 -12.52 18.33 -14.39
CA THR A 47 -12.05 18.41 -15.78
C THR A 47 -10.59 18.88 -15.88
N ILE A 48 -10.17 19.82 -15.02
CA ILE A 48 -8.79 20.30 -14.96
C ILE A 48 -7.83 19.19 -14.53
N VAL A 49 -8.17 18.46 -13.45
CA VAL A 49 -7.35 17.33 -12.96
C VAL A 49 -7.25 16.24 -14.03
N GLU A 50 -8.38 15.82 -14.61
CA GLU A 50 -8.38 14.83 -15.68
C GLU A 50 -7.55 15.27 -16.88
N GLY A 51 -7.69 16.53 -17.31
CA GLY A 51 -6.93 17.10 -18.41
C GLY A 51 -5.42 17.09 -18.14
N PHE A 52 -5.01 17.41 -16.92
CA PHE A 52 -3.62 17.36 -16.49
C PHE A 52 -3.06 15.93 -16.54
N ILE A 53 -3.77 14.96 -15.94
CA ILE A 53 -3.38 13.54 -15.95
C ILE A 53 -3.27 13.01 -17.39
N LYS A 54 -4.28 13.29 -18.24
CA LYS A 54 -4.30 12.91 -19.66
C LYS A 54 -3.11 13.50 -20.41
N LYS A 55 -2.87 14.80 -20.27
CA LYS A 55 -1.78 15.49 -20.98
C LYS A 55 -0.41 14.93 -20.62
N LYS A 56 -0.17 14.67 -19.33
CA LYS A 56 1.11 14.15 -18.84
C LYS A 56 1.23 12.63 -18.94
N GLN A 57 0.15 11.93 -19.29
CA GLN A 57 0.09 10.47 -19.34
C GLN A 57 0.56 9.86 -18.01
N LEU A 58 0.04 10.42 -16.90
CA LEU A 58 0.22 9.91 -15.54
C LEU A 58 -0.74 8.74 -15.28
N VAL A 59 -0.42 7.91 -14.29
CA VAL A 59 -1.13 6.64 -14.06
C VAL A 59 -1.88 6.69 -12.74
N CYS A 60 -3.20 6.69 -12.80
CA CYS A 60 -4.06 6.59 -11.63
C CYS A 60 -3.91 5.22 -10.95
N TYR A 61 -4.05 5.17 -9.62
CA TYR A 61 -4.02 3.93 -8.84
C TYR A 61 -5.16 3.89 -7.80
N GLY A 62 -5.18 2.86 -6.95
CA GLY A 62 -6.05 2.82 -5.78
C GLY A 62 -7.54 2.73 -6.12
N GLY A 63 -8.37 3.43 -5.34
CA GLY A 63 -9.82 3.35 -5.46
C GLY A 63 -10.33 3.81 -6.82
N ILE A 64 -9.78 4.89 -7.36
CA ILE A 64 -10.22 5.45 -8.64
C ILE A 64 -9.94 4.48 -9.80
N SER A 65 -8.82 3.77 -9.76
CA SER A 65 -8.49 2.71 -10.74
C SER A 65 -9.38 1.48 -10.59
N ILE A 66 -9.64 1.03 -9.36
CA ILE A 66 -10.62 -0.06 -9.13
C ILE A 66 -11.96 0.33 -9.73
N ASN A 67 -12.44 1.54 -9.44
CA ASN A 67 -13.69 2.03 -9.98
C ASN A 67 -13.66 2.09 -11.51
N ALA A 68 -12.59 2.60 -12.13
CA ALA A 68 -12.48 2.69 -13.59
C ALA A 68 -12.58 1.32 -14.28
N LEU A 69 -12.01 0.28 -13.69
CA LEU A 69 -11.98 -1.07 -14.25
C LEU A 69 -13.31 -1.84 -14.10
N LEU A 70 -14.12 -1.55 -13.08
CA LEU A 70 -15.38 -2.28 -12.83
C LEU A 70 -16.47 -1.89 -13.84
N PRO A 71 -17.46 -2.76 -14.12
CA PRO A 71 -18.65 -2.36 -14.86
C PRO A 71 -19.53 -1.43 -14.02
N ASP A 72 -20.47 -0.75 -14.67
CA ASP A 72 -21.28 0.33 -14.06
C ASP A 72 -22.08 -0.13 -12.84
N GLU A 73 -22.63 -1.35 -12.86
CA GLU A 73 -23.41 -1.92 -11.78
C GLU A 73 -22.62 -2.25 -10.50
N ASP A 74 -21.30 -2.42 -10.61
CA ASP A 74 -20.41 -2.78 -9.51
C ASP A 74 -19.38 -1.68 -9.20
N LYS A 75 -19.55 -0.47 -9.75
CA LYS A 75 -18.75 0.71 -9.39
C LYS A 75 -18.80 0.93 -7.87
N ILE A 76 -17.65 1.23 -7.30
CA ILE A 76 -17.48 1.42 -5.86
C ILE A 76 -17.62 2.89 -5.45
N TYR A 77 -17.70 3.78 -6.43
CA TYR A 77 -17.94 5.20 -6.24
C TYR A 77 -19.15 5.67 -7.05
N ASN A 78 -19.89 6.61 -6.49
CA ASN A 78 -20.97 7.31 -7.17
C ASN A 78 -20.59 8.78 -7.36
N PHE A 79 -20.05 9.13 -8.53
CA PHE A 79 -19.60 10.49 -8.82
C PHE A 79 -20.73 11.52 -9.00
N ASP A 80 -22.00 11.11 -8.94
CA ASP A 80 -23.11 12.06 -8.79
C ASP A 80 -23.26 12.55 -7.34
N LEU A 81 -22.68 11.81 -6.38
CA LEU A 81 -22.77 12.04 -4.95
C LEU A 81 -21.42 12.34 -4.31
N GLU A 82 -20.30 11.97 -4.91
CA GLU A 82 -18.99 12.21 -4.30
C GLU A 82 -17.96 12.71 -5.30
N LEU A 83 -17.00 13.48 -4.79
CA LEU A 83 -15.89 13.95 -5.58
C LEU A 83 -14.92 12.79 -5.85
N PRO A 84 -14.44 12.64 -7.09
CA PRO A 84 -13.39 11.67 -7.38
C PRO A 84 -12.10 12.06 -6.65
N ASP A 85 -11.61 11.14 -5.84
CA ASP A 85 -10.29 11.21 -5.21
C ASP A 85 -9.24 10.68 -6.20
N TYR A 86 -8.61 11.58 -6.96
CA TYR A 86 -7.61 11.18 -7.95
C TYR A 86 -6.25 10.93 -7.30
N ASP A 87 -6.02 9.67 -6.94
CA ASP A 87 -4.70 9.11 -6.65
C ASP A 87 -3.97 8.77 -7.95
N PHE A 88 -2.79 9.37 -8.21
CA PHE A 88 -1.97 9.00 -9.37
C PHE A 88 -0.47 9.05 -9.13
N PHE A 89 0.24 8.18 -9.82
CA PHE A 89 1.69 8.12 -9.81
C PHE A 89 2.30 9.13 -10.76
N SER A 90 3.44 9.70 -10.34
CA SER A 90 4.29 10.51 -11.18
C SER A 90 5.78 10.28 -10.86
N PRO A 91 6.67 10.17 -11.86
CA PRO A 91 8.11 10.18 -11.62
C PRO A 91 8.64 11.58 -11.27
N ASN A 92 7.80 12.61 -11.29
CA ASN A 92 8.12 14.00 -10.95
C ASN A 92 7.04 14.62 -10.04
N ALA A 93 6.59 13.87 -9.04
CA ALA A 93 5.38 14.19 -8.26
C ALA A 93 5.41 15.57 -7.57
N LEU A 94 6.57 16.01 -7.07
CA LEU A 94 6.72 17.30 -6.41
C LEU A 94 6.42 18.48 -7.37
N ASP A 95 7.05 18.48 -8.54
CA ASP A 95 6.85 19.52 -9.53
C ASP A 95 5.47 19.42 -10.19
N ASP A 96 4.97 18.19 -10.41
CA ASP A 96 3.63 17.98 -10.94
C ASP A 96 2.56 18.53 -9.98
N ALA A 97 2.76 18.42 -8.66
CA ALA A 97 1.89 19.02 -7.67
C ALA A 97 1.88 20.55 -7.78
N LYS A 98 3.06 21.17 -7.87
CA LYS A 98 3.18 22.63 -8.06
C LYS A 98 2.55 23.09 -9.37
N GLU A 99 2.81 22.40 -10.47
CA GLU A 99 2.26 22.74 -11.78
C GLU A 99 0.73 22.63 -11.82
N LEU A 100 0.17 21.60 -11.17
CA LEU A 100 -1.29 21.46 -11.05
C LEU A 100 -1.87 22.60 -10.21
N THR A 101 -1.23 22.97 -9.10
CA THR A 101 -1.65 24.13 -8.29
C THR A 101 -1.60 25.44 -9.09
N ASP A 102 -0.52 25.66 -9.85
CA ASP A 102 -0.38 26.83 -10.74
C ASP A 102 -1.44 26.86 -11.84
N LEU A 103 -1.81 25.70 -12.37
CA LEU A 103 -2.87 25.58 -13.36
C LEU A 103 -4.22 26.02 -12.79
N PHE A 104 -4.54 25.59 -11.56
CA PHE A 104 -5.76 26.07 -10.88
C PHE A 104 -5.72 27.56 -10.62
N TYR A 105 -4.59 28.09 -10.13
CA TYR A 105 -4.44 29.53 -9.93
C TYR A 105 -4.71 30.33 -11.22
N LYS A 106 -4.10 29.91 -12.34
CA LYS A 106 -4.29 30.53 -13.66
C LYS A 106 -5.73 30.46 -14.15
N MET A 107 -6.51 29.48 -13.70
CA MET A 107 -7.93 29.32 -14.03
C MET A 107 -8.87 30.17 -13.17
N GLY A 108 -8.32 30.97 -12.24
CA GLY A 108 -9.05 31.95 -11.43
C GLY A 108 -9.47 31.46 -10.04
N TYR A 109 -8.99 30.31 -9.59
CA TYR A 109 -9.27 29.81 -8.24
C TYR A 109 -8.42 30.57 -7.21
N ALA A 110 -9.05 31.02 -6.12
CA ALA A 110 -8.43 31.92 -5.15
C ALA A 110 -7.54 31.18 -4.15
N ASP A 111 -8.07 30.12 -3.51
CA ASP A 111 -7.37 29.37 -2.47
C ASP A 111 -6.83 28.06 -3.04
N VAL A 112 -5.62 28.09 -3.58
CA VAL A 112 -4.97 26.90 -4.16
C VAL A 112 -3.64 26.63 -3.48
N GLU A 113 -3.41 25.37 -3.10
CA GLU A 113 -2.18 24.97 -2.43
C GLU A 113 -1.78 23.53 -2.75
N ALA A 114 -0.49 23.24 -2.72
CA ALA A 114 0.05 21.89 -2.68
C ALA A 114 0.80 21.66 -1.36
N LYS A 115 0.55 20.51 -0.73
CA LYS A 115 1.14 20.14 0.56
C LYS A 115 1.76 18.75 0.53
N SER A 116 2.81 18.55 1.32
CA SER A 116 3.32 17.20 1.61
C SER A 116 2.24 16.34 2.29
N GLY A 117 2.09 15.12 1.83
CA GLY A 117 1.19 14.12 2.39
C GLY A 117 1.68 13.58 3.73
N GLN A 118 0.95 12.58 4.23
CA GLN A 118 1.37 11.85 5.42
C GLN A 118 2.60 10.98 5.13
N HIS A 119 2.62 10.33 3.96
CA HIS A 119 3.74 9.55 3.48
C HIS A 119 4.68 10.42 2.66
N HIS A 120 5.99 10.24 2.89
CA HIS A 120 7.03 10.93 2.12
C HIS A 120 6.88 10.62 0.63
N GLY A 121 7.06 11.62 -0.23
CA GLY A 121 6.90 11.49 -1.68
C GLY A 121 5.45 11.51 -2.19
N THR A 122 4.44 11.62 -1.32
CA THR A 122 3.05 11.90 -1.72
C THR A 122 2.74 13.38 -1.51
N PHE A 123 2.08 14.03 -2.46
CA PHE A 123 1.69 15.43 -2.40
C PHE A 123 0.20 15.59 -2.65
N LYS A 124 -0.46 16.42 -1.84
CA LYS A 124 -1.89 16.69 -1.92
C LYS A 124 -2.12 18.09 -2.48
N VAL A 125 -2.95 18.21 -3.50
CA VAL A 125 -3.38 19.50 -4.06
C VAL A 125 -4.77 19.82 -3.55
N TYR A 126 -4.92 21.03 -3.01
CA TYR A 126 -6.19 21.58 -2.53
C TYR A 126 -6.60 22.79 -3.37
N VAL A 127 -7.89 22.88 -3.64
CA VAL A 127 -8.53 24.01 -4.32
C VAL A 127 -9.77 24.38 -3.52
N ASN A 128 -9.86 25.62 -3.04
CA ASN A 128 -10.91 26.10 -2.16
C ASN A 128 -11.16 25.15 -0.97
N PHE A 129 -10.06 24.70 -0.35
CA PHE A 129 -10.03 23.75 0.77
C PHE A 129 -10.51 22.32 0.46
N ILE A 130 -10.78 22.01 -0.82
CA ILE A 130 -11.18 20.68 -1.29
C ILE A 130 -9.93 19.98 -1.83
N GLY A 131 -9.64 18.77 -1.33
CA GLY A 131 -8.59 17.93 -1.90
C GLY A 131 -9.02 17.42 -3.27
N VAL A 132 -8.24 17.71 -4.31
CA VAL A 132 -8.59 17.37 -5.70
C VAL A 132 -7.67 16.31 -6.31
N ALA A 133 -6.48 16.10 -5.75
CA ALA A 133 -5.50 15.14 -6.24
C ALA A 133 -4.48 14.75 -5.17
N ASP A 134 -4.12 13.47 -5.16
CA ASP A 134 -3.00 12.90 -4.44
C ASP A 134 -1.97 12.39 -5.47
N ILE A 135 -0.79 13.01 -5.49
CA ILE A 135 0.28 12.73 -6.45
C ILE A 135 1.43 12.02 -5.75
N THR A 136 1.66 10.77 -6.11
CA THR A 136 2.64 9.91 -5.43
C THR A 136 3.85 9.67 -6.31
N TYR A 137 5.03 9.96 -5.77
CA TYR A 137 6.30 9.66 -6.42
C TYR A 137 6.52 8.15 -6.51
N ILE A 138 6.90 7.67 -7.70
CA ILE A 138 7.54 6.37 -7.87
C ILE A 138 8.74 6.51 -8.82
N PRO A 139 9.81 5.71 -8.62
CA PRO A 139 10.98 5.76 -9.51
C PRO A 139 10.61 5.59 -10.98
N LYS A 140 11.28 6.34 -11.86
CA LYS A 140 10.96 6.39 -13.30
C LYS A 140 10.94 5.01 -13.98
N GLU A 141 11.86 4.11 -13.62
CA GLU A 141 11.89 2.74 -14.15
C GLU A 141 10.62 1.95 -13.78
N LEU A 142 10.20 2.05 -12.52
CA LEU A 142 8.97 1.44 -12.05
C LEU A 142 7.74 2.09 -12.69
N PHE A 143 7.72 3.42 -12.78
CA PHE A 143 6.65 4.16 -13.44
C PHE A 143 6.44 3.69 -14.89
N ASN A 144 7.53 3.51 -15.64
CA ASN A 144 7.46 3.02 -17.01
C ASN A 144 6.89 1.61 -17.09
N THR A 145 7.26 0.71 -16.17
CA THR A 145 6.72 -0.65 -16.12
C THR A 145 5.23 -0.66 -15.79
N VAL A 146 4.80 0.12 -14.80
CA VAL A 146 3.37 0.27 -14.42
C VAL A 146 2.57 0.92 -15.56
N LYS A 147 3.14 1.92 -16.21
CA LYS A 147 2.52 2.61 -17.36
C LYS A 147 2.36 1.69 -18.57
N ALA A 148 3.31 0.80 -18.81
CA ALA A 148 3.28 -0.12 -19.94
C ALA A 148 2.12 -1.13 -19.86
N SER A 149 1.71 -1.52 -18.65
CA SER A 149 0.56 -2.43 -18.45
C SER A 149 -0.76 -1.71 -18.12
N ALA A 150 -0.73 -0.37 -17.98
CA ALA A 150 -1.89 0.41 -17.58
C ALA A 150 -3.06 0.28 -18.57
N VAL A 151 -4.28 0.28 -18.02
CA VAL A 151 -5.53 0.24 -18.78
C VAL A 151 -5.96 1.68 -19.07
N LYS A 152 -6.23 1.99 -20.34
CA LYS A 152 -6.69 3.32 -20.75
C LYS A 152 -8.21 3.39 -20.80
N VAL A 153 -8.81 4.26 -19.98
CA VAL A 153 -10.27 4.52 -19.96
C VAL A 153 -10.48 6.02 -20.13
N ASN A 154 -11.28 6.42 -21.13
CA ASN A 154 -11.58 7.83 -21.44
C ASN A 154 -10.33 8.73 -21.57
N GLY A 155 -9.21 8.16 -22.03
CA GLY A 155 -7.95 8.89 -22.21
C GLY A 155 -7.02 8.88 -20.99
N ILE A 156 -7.48 8.49 -19.81
CA ILE A 156 -6.69 8.39 -18.56
C ILE A 156 -6.12 6.98 -18.44
N LEU A 157 -4.89 6.87 -17.96
CA LEU A 157 -4.23 5.60 -17.66
C LEU A 157 -4.52 5.21 -16.21
N TYR A 158 -4.95 3.97 -16.00
CA TYR A 158 -5.19 3.38 -14.69
C TYR A 158 -4.33 2.14 -14.51
N THR A 159 -3.77 1.93 -13.32
CA THR A 159 -3.06 0.69 -12.98
C THR A 159 -3.91 -0.54 -13.32
N ASP A 160 -3.27 -1.59 -13.82
CA ASP A 160 -3.96 -2.84 -14.15
C ASP A 160 -4.47 -3.61 -12.91
N ALA A 161 -5.24 -4.67 -13.16
CA ALA A 161 -5.84 -5.49 -12.11
C ALA A 161 -4.79 -6.20 -11.22
N ASN A 162 -3.62 -6.57 -11.75
CA ASN A 162 -2.58 -7.26 -10.99
C ASN A 162 -1.83 -6.30 -10.06
N PHE A 163 -1.62 -5.06 -10.48
CA PHE A 163 -1.06 -4.01 -9.62
C PHE A 163 -2.04 -3.69 -8.49
N LEU A 164 -3.35 -3.60 -8.79
CA LEU A 164 -4.38 -3.41 -7.78
C LEU A 164 -4.45 -4.58 -6.79
N ARG A 165 -4.37 -5.83 -7.28
CA ARG A 165 -4.26 -7.03 -6.43
C ARG A 165 -3.05 -6.96 -5.51
N MET A 166 -1.89 -6.62 -6.05
CA MET A 166 -0.65 -6.50 -5.29
C MET A 166 -0.83 -5.57 -4.08
N GLY A 167 -1.35 -4.35 -4.31
CA GLY A 167 -1.62 -3.40 -3.23
C GLY A 167 -2.66 -3.90 -2.22
N MET A 168 -3.73 -4.58 -2.67
CA MET A 168 -4.75 -5.11 -1.77
C MET A 168 -4.24 -6.29 -0.93
N TYR A 169 -3.45 -7.19 -1.52
CA TYR A 169 -2.80 -8.28 -0.78
C TYR A 169 -1.76 -7.76 0.21
N LEU A 170 -1.02 -6.72 -0.17
CA LEU A 170 -0.09 -6.03 0.72
C LEU A 170 -0.80 -5.56 2.00
N GLU A 171 -1.91 -4.85 1.86
CA GLU A 171 -2.72 -4.37 2.98
C GLU A 171 -3.25 -5.51 3.86
N LEU A 172 -3.85 -6.54 3.25
CA LEU A 172 -4.38 -7.71 3.97
C LEU A 172 -3.30 -8.56 4.66
N SER A 173 -2.05 -8.44 4.21
CA SER A 173 -0.90 -9.15 4.76
C SER A 173 -0.21 -8.41 5.90
N ARG A 174 -0.65 -7.19 6.27
CA ARG A 174 0.00 -6.32 7.28
C ARG A 174 -0.86 -6.18 8.55
N PRO A 175 -0.81 -7.14 9.49
CA PRO A 175 -1.65 -7.11 10.69
C PRO A 175 -1.27 -6.00 11.69
N SER A 176 -0.06 -5.46 11.60
CA SER A 176 0.35 -4.26 12.36
C SER A 176 0.11 -2.95 11.61
N GLY A 177 -0.44 -3.01 10.39
CA GLY A 177 -0.83 -1.86 9.60
C GLY A 177 -2.22 -1.33 9.99
N ASP A 178 -2.88 -0.67 9.04
CA ASP A 178 -4.23 -0.13 9.24
C ASP A 178 -5.30 -1.20 8.97
N THR A 179 -5.57 -2.01 9.99
CA THR A 179 -6.49 -3.16 9.91
C THR A 179 -7.96 -2.74 9.81
N ASP A 180 -8.32 -1.50 10.18
CA ASP A 180 -9.68 -0.96 10.01
C ASP A 180 -10.09 -0.93 8.53
N ARG A 181 -9.11 -0.92 7.61
CA ARG A 181 -9.34 -0.94 6.15
C ARG A 181 -9.58 -2.33 5.57
N TRP A 182 -9.30 -3.40 6.31
CA TRP A 182 -9.28 -4.76 5.75
C TRP A 182 -10.62 -5.19 5.15
N GLU A 183 -11.74 -4.83 5.78
CA GLU A 183 -13.07 -5.13 5.24
C GLU A 183 -13.28 -4.49 3.87
N LYS A 184 -12.96 -3.19 3.76
CA LYS A 184 -13.04 -2.42 2.51
C LYS A 184 -12.13 -3.01 1.43
N VAL A 185 -10.90 -3.36 1.80
CA VAL A 185 -9.91 -3.94 0.90
C VAL A 185 -10.38 -5.30 0.38
N LEU A 186 -10.87 -6.19 1.25
CA LEU A 186 -11.33 -7.52 0.85
C LEU A 186 -12.54 -7.46 -0.10
N LYS A 187 -13.51 -6.56 0.15
CA LYS A 187 -14.65 -6.35 -0.75
C LYS A 187 -14.19 -5.93 -2.15
N ARG A 188 -13.26 -4.97 -2.23
CA ARG A 188 -12.68 -4.49 -3.51
C ARG A 188 -11.88 -5.58 -4.22
N LEU A 189 -11.06 -6.34 -3.48
CA LEU A 189 -10.30 -7.47 -4.02
C LEU A 189 -11.23 -8.53 -4.61
N THR A 190 -12.37 -8.79 -3.96
CA THR A 190 -13.38 -9.74 -4.46
C THR A 190 -13.96 -9.28 -5.79
N LEU A 191 -14.30 -7.99 -5.94
CA LEU A 191 -14.78 -7.42 -7.20
C LEU A 191 -13.72 -7.50 -8.31
N ILE A 192 -12.48 -7.13 -8.03
CA ILE A 192 -11.38 -7.23 -9.00
C ILE A 192 -11.16 -8.69 -9.43
N ASN A 193 -11.23 -9.64 -8.51
CA ASN A 193 -11.10 -11.06 -8.83
C ASN A 193 -12.30 -11.64 -9.60
N LYS A 194 -13.50 -11.09 -9.40
CA LYS A 194 -14.70 -11.45 -10.17
C LYS A 194 -14.56 -11.04 -11.64
N TYR A 195 -14.14 -9.80 -11.92
CA TYR A 195 -14.13 -9.25 -13.27
C TYR A 195 -12.83 -9.43 -14.04
N TYR A 196 -11.70 -9.47 -13.32
CA TYR A 196 -10.38 -9.59 -13.92
C TYR A 196 -9.64 -10.80 -13.40
N PRO A 197 -10.23 -12.02 -13.38
CA PRO A 197 -9.63 -13.16 -12.70
C PRO A 197 -8.16 -13.35 -13.07
N LEU A 198 -7.35 -13.80 -12.11
CA LEU A 198 -5.95 -14.09 -12.37
C LEU A 198 -5.89 -15.21 -13.43
N LYS A 199 -5.35 -14.91 -14.61
CA LYS A 199 -5.30 -15.85 -15.74
C LYS A 199 -3.95 -16.56 -15.76
N ASP A 200 -3.99 -17.83 -16.14
CA ASP A 200 -2.83 -18.64 -16.51
C ASP A 200 -2.64 -18.61 -18.01
N GLU A 201 -1.65 -17.87 -18.48
CA GLU A 201 -1.16 -18.03 -19.85
C GLU A 201 0.10 -18.90 -19.79
N ASN A 202 0.05 -20.06 -20.44
CA ASN A 202 1.21 -20.94 -20.66
C ASN A 202 1.87 -21.60 -19.43
N CYS A 203 1.17 -21.78 -18.30
CA CYS A 203 1.75 -22.48 -17.13
C CYS A 203 2.23 -23.92 -17.39
N ASP A 204 1.77 -24.53 -18.49
CA ASP A 204 2.27 -25.84 -18.93
C ASP A 204 3.66 -25.79 -19.57
N LYS A 205 4.08 -24.63 -20.07
CA LYS A 205 5.37 -24.43 -20.72
C LYS A 205 6.43 -23.82 -19.80
N VAL A 206 6.03 -23.35 -18.62
CA VAL A 206 6.93 -22.74 -17.63
C VAL A 206 7.75 -23.82 -16.92
N LYS A 207 9.08 -23.64 -16.93
CA LYS A 207 9.99 -24.41 -16.07
C LYS A 207 10.01 -23.78 -14.67
N PHE A 208 9.33 -24.41 -13.70
CA PHE A 208 9.32 -23.95 -12.31
C PHE A 208 10.61 -24.28 -11.56
N GLN A 209 11.31 -25.31 -12.01
CA GLN A 209 12.56 -25.80 -11.45
C GLN A 209 13.73 -25.29 -12.29
N ARG A 210 14.65 -24.58 -11.62
CA ARG A 210 16.01 -24.39 -12.13
C ARG A 210 16.80 -25.64 -11.74
N GLU A 211 17.45 -26.29 -12.68
CA GLU A 211 18.38 -27.38 -12.33
C GLU A 211 19.71 -26.74 -11.95
N MET A 212 20.25 -27.07 -10.78
CA MET A 212 21.63 -26.72 -10.46
C MET A 212 22.57 -27.46 -11.43
N GLU A 213 23.69 -26.83 -11.76
CA GLU A 213 24.71 -27.43 -12.63
C GLU A 213 25.26 -28.73 -12.01
N ASP A 214 25.44 -28.75 -10.70
CA ASP A 214 25.93 -29.91 -9.94
C ASP A 214 24.77 -30.64 -9.22
N LYS A 215 24.20 -31.64 -9.92
CA LYS A 215 23.08 -32.45 -9.40
C LYS A 215 23.44 -33.31 -8.19
N GLU A 216 24.70 -33.72 -8.05
CA GLU A 216 25.13 -34.56 -6.92
C GLU A 216 25.20 -33.77 -5.61
N LYS A 217 25.50 -32.47 -5.70
CA LYS A 217 25.59 -31.57 -4.54
C LYS A 217 24.29 -30.83 -4.26
N ALA A 218 23.36 -30.78 -5.20
CA ALA A 218 22.12 -30.02 -5.11
C ALA A 218 21.31 -30.33 -3.83
N ASP A 219 21.06 -31.61 -3.54
CA ASP A 219 20.28 -32.01 -2.36
C ASP A 219 20.96 -31.61 -1.05
N ARG A 220 22.28 -31.79 -0.97
CA ARG A 220 23.07 -31.43 0.22
C ARG A 220 23.09 -29.91 0.44
N ILE A 221 23.21 -29.13 -0.64
CA ILE A 221 23.13 -27.67 -0.58
C ILE A 221 21.74 -27.25 -0.10
N TYR A 222 20.69 -27.78 -0.73
CA TYR A 222 19.31 -27.47 -0.41
C TYR A 222 18.97 -27.76 1.05
N ASP A 223 19.31 -28.96 1.54
CA ASP A 223 19.04 -29.35 2.92
C ASP A 223 19.81 -28.46 3.92
N THR A 224 21.08 -28.16 3.64
CA THR A 224 21.90 -27.28 4.48
C THR A 224 21.31 -25.87 4.55
N VAL A 225 20.94 -25.29 3.40
CA VAL A 225 20.34 -23.95 3.35
C VAL A 225 18.98 -23.94 4.07
N ARG A 226 18.13 -24.95 3.84
CA ARG A 226 16.84 -25.09 4.52
C ARG A 226 17.01 -25.11 6.03
N GLU A 227 17.93 -25.93 6.54
CA GLU A 227 18.17 -26.06 7.98
C GLU A 227 18.63 -24.74 8.61
N VAL A 228 19.59 -24.06 7.97
CA VAL A 228 20.05 -22.75 8.44
C VAL A 228 18.89 -21.76 8.49
N PHE A 229 18.06 -21.69 7.45
CA PHE A 229 16.92 -20.78 7.42
C PHE A 229 15.87 -21.10 8.50
N VAL A 230 15.56 -22.38 8.72
CA VAL A 230 14.67 -22.79 9.81
C VAL A 230 15.24 -22.37 11.17
N ASP A 231 16.54 -22.60 11.41
CA ASP A 231 17.20 -22.30 12.68
C ASP A 231 17.34 -20.78 12.91
N GLN A 232 17.49 -19.99 11.84
CA GLN A 232 17.49 -18.52 11.89
C GLN A 232 16.07 -17.93 12.05
N GLY A 233 15.02 -18.77 11.96
CA GLY A 233 13.64 -18.32 12.10
C GLY A 233 13.21 -17.33 11.01
N VAL A 234 13.74 -17.44 9.79
CA VAL A 234 13.29 -16.63 8.65
C VAL A 234 11.86 -17.02 8.25
N VAL A 235 11.20 -16.18 7.46
CA VAL A 235 9.89 -16.53 6.87
C VAL A 235 10.07 -16.92 5.42
N PHE A 236 9.71 -18.16 5.08
CA PHE A 236 9.73 -18.63 3.70
C PHE A 236 8.53 -18.11 2.93
N PHE A 237 8.77 -17.58 1.73
CA PHE A 237 7.71 -17.17 0.81
C PHE A 237 7.98 -17.55 -0.65
N GLY A 238 9.12 -18.17 -0.97
CA GLY A 238 9.48 -18.65 -2.31
C GLY A 238 9.10 -20.11 -2.59
N GLY A 239 9.95 -20.80 -3.37
CA GLY A 239 9.74 -22.19 -3.80
C GLY A 239 9.43 -23.17 -2.66
N TYR A 240 10.22 -23.12 -1.59
CA TYR A 240 9.97 -23.95 -0.40
C TYR A 240 8.60 -23.69 0.25
N ALA A 241 8.12 -22.44 0.28
CA ALA A 241 6.80 -22.14 0.80
C ALA A 241 5.70 -22.71 -0.09
N ILE A 242 5.83 -22.58 -1.42
CA ILE A 242 4.87 -23.18 -2.38
C ILE A 242 4.80 -24.69 -2.24
N SER A 243 5.94 -25.37 -2.06
CA SER A 243 5.94 -26.83 -1.90
C SER A 243 5.10 -27.26 -0.69
N GLN A 244 5.03 -26.45 0.37
CA GLN A 244 4.14 -26.72 1.52
C GLN A 244 2.65 -26.57 1.16
N TYR A 245 2.29 -25.63 0.28
CA TYR A 245 0.92 -25.46 -0.22
C TYR A 245 0.53 -26.49 -1.30
N SER A 246 1.51 -27.17 -1.92
CA SER A 246 1.30 -28.13 -3.00
C SER A 246 0.36 -29.29 -2.62
N GLN A 247 0.28 -29.63 -1.34
CA GLN A 247 -0.66 -30.64 -0.81
C GLN A 247 -2.14 -30.29 -1.05
N TYR A 248 -2.45 -29.00 -1.25
CA TYR A 248 -3.80 -28.51 -1.57
C TYR A 248 -4.04 -28.32 -3.07
N MET A 249 -3.05 -28.68 -3.91
CA MET A 249 -3.11 -28.53 -5.36
C MET A 249 -3.46 -29.85 -6.05
N PRO A 250 -4.04 -29.81 -7.27
CA PRO A 250 -4.21 -30.99 -8.11
C PRO A 250 -2.89 -31.73 -8.38
N LYS A 251 -2.93 -33.07 -8.48
CA LYS A 251 -1.74 -33.94 -8.67
C LYS A 251 -0.77 -33.47 -9.79
N PRO A 252 -1.23 -33.07 -10.99
CA PRO A 252 -0.32 -32.62 -12.05
C PRO A 252 0.47 -31.36 -11.67
N LEU A 253 -0.18 -30.43 -10.96
CA LEU A 253 0.46 -29.18 -10.50
C LEU A 253 1.38 -29.44 -9.32
N ARG A 254 0.96 -30.30 -8.39
CA ARG A 254 1.76 -30.70 -7.24
C ARG A 254 3.16 -31.19 -7.65
N LYS A 255 3.24 -32.09 -8.64
CA LYS A 255 4.54 -32.57 -9.16
C LYS A 255 5.44 -31.48 -9.75
N LYS A 256 4.85 -30.41 -10.33
CA LYS A 256 5.62 -29.30 -10.93
C LYS A 256 6.24 -28.36 -9.88
N VAL A 257 5.71 -28.35 -8.66
CA VAL A 257 6.10 -27.38 -7.60
C VAL A 257 6.71 -28.03 -6.36
N GLU A 258 6.77 -29.37 -6.29
CA GLU A 258 7.38 -30.11 -5.17
C GLU A 258 8.91 -29.94 -5.10
N HIS A 259 9.57 -29.66 -6.24
CA HIS A 259 11.02 -29.61 -6.35
C HIS A 259 11.51 -28.27 -6.91
N ILE A 260 11.22 -27.17 -6.23
CA ILE A 260 11.78 -25.85 -6.55
C ILE A 260 13.00 -25.61 -5.66
N PRO A 261 14.24 -25.65 -6.18
CA PRO A 261 15.46 -25.58 -5.37
C PRO A 261 15.86 -24.15 -4.94
N ASP A 262 14.99 -23.16 -5.18
CA ASP A 262 15.25 -21.76 -4.84
C ASP A 262 14.52 -21.38 -3.54
N PHE A 263 15.21 -20.61 -2.68
CA PHE A 263 14.63 -20.05 -1.47
C PHE A 263 14.41 -18.54 -1.59
N ASP A 264 13.16 -18.09 -1.46
CA ASP A 264 12.87 -16.68 -1.16
C ASP A 264 12.42 -16.57 0.29
N VAL A 265 13.15 -15.76 1.07
CA VAL A 265 12.92 -15.63 2.52
C VAL A 265 12.93 -14.17 2.97
N LEU A 266 12.12 -13.86 3.98
CA LEU A 266 12.19 -12.60 4.73
C LEU A 266 13.12 -12.78 5.92
N ALA A 267 14.10 -11.90 6.05
CA ALA A 267 15.06 -11.89 7.15
C ALA A 267 15.25 -10.46 7.69
N HIS A 268 15.24 -10.28 9.01
CA HIS A 268 15.47 -8.97 9.64
C HIS A 268 16.85 -8.40 9.28
N ASP A 269 17.88 -9.26 9.29
CA ASP A 269 19.22 -8.95 8.81
C ASP A 269 19.61 -9.93 7.69
N PRO A 270 19.21 -9.64 6.43
CA PRO A 270 19.46 -10.56 5.32
C PRO A 270 20.96 -10.73 5.04
N LYS A 271 21.80 -9.74 5.36
CA LYS A 271 23.25 -9.87 5.18
C LYS A 271 23.83 -10.86 6.17
N ALA A 272 23.54 -10.71 7.45
CA ALA A 272 24.03 -11.62 8.48
C ALA A 272 23.51 -13.04 8.24
N THR A 273 22.23 -13.21 7.89
CA THR A 273 21.67 -14.52 7.56
C THR A 273 22.39 -15.14 6.35
N ALA A 274 22.66 -14.38 5.28
CA ALA A 274 23.40 -14.88 4.12
C ALA A 274 24.82 -15.31 4.47
N GLU A 275 25.52 -14.57 5.34
CA GLU A 275 26.87 -14.94 5.80
C GLU A 275 26.88 -16.23 6.63
N VAL A 276 25.85 -16.46 7.46
CA VAL A 276 25.70 -17.73 8.19
C VAL A 276 25.52 -18.90 7.21
N VAL A 277 24.66 -18.75 6.18
CA VAL A 277 24.49 -19.78 5.16
C VAL A 277 25.80 -20.03 4.42
N LYS A 278 26.50 -18.97 4.01
CA LYS A 278 27.80 -19.07 3.35
C LYS A 278 28.83 -19.82 4.18
N LYS A 279 28.89 -19.57 5.50
CA LYS A 279 29.77 -20.32 6.41
C LYS A 279 29.41 -21.81 6.42
N LYS A 280 28.13 -22.15 6.53
CA LYS A 280 27.67 -23.55 6.54
C LYS A 280 27.90 -24.28 5.22
N LEU A 281 27.71 -23.59 4.10
CA LEU A 281 28.01 -24.14 2.78
C LEU A 281 29.52 -24.42 2.62
N LYS A 282 30.40 -23.55 3.15
CA LYS A 282 31.84 -23.81 3.15
C LYS A 282 32.23 -25.01 4.02
N GLU A 283 31.59 -25.20 5.18
CA GLU A 283 31.83 -26.35 6.07
C GLU A 283 31.54 -27.70 5.37
N ILE A 284 30.60 -27.73 4.41
CA ILE A 284 30.28 -28.93 3.63
C ILE A 284 31.05 -29.05 2.31
N GLY A 285 32.05 -28.19 2.07
CA GLY A 285 32.93 -28.24 0.90
C GLY A 285 32.50 -27.35 -0.28
N MET A 286 31.50 -26.48 -0.12
CA MET A 286 31.10 -25.52 -1.16
C MET A 286 31.89 -24.22 -1.00
N ASN A 287 32.97 -24.08 -1.76
CA ASN A 287 33.88 -22.95 -1.60
C ASN A 287 33.49 -21.71 -2.44
N ASN A 288 32.82 -21.91 -3.57
CA ASN A 288 32.45 -20.84 -4.50
C ASN A 288 31.09 -20.20 -4.16
N VAL A 289 30.99 -19.59 -2.98
CA VAL A 289 29.75 -18.97 -2.49
C VAL A 289 29.88 -17.45 -2.49
N THR A 290 29.02 -16.77 -3.27
CA THR A 290 28.99 -15.31 -3.38
C THR A 290 27.69 -14.74 -2.84
N ILE A 291 27.77 -13.51 -2.33
CA ILE A 291 26.62 -12.76 -1.81
C ILE A 291 26.59 -11.42 -2.53
N LEU A 292 25.52 -11.17 -3.28
CA LEU A 292 25.32 -9.94 -4.05
C LEU A 292 24.24 -9.10 -3.39
N LYS A 293 24.52 -7.81 -3.17
CA LYS A 293 23.55 -6.85 -2.64
C LYS A 293 22.75 -6.24 -3.78
N HIS A 294 21.44 -6.19 -3.63
CA HIS A 294 20.51 -5.51 -4.53
C HIS A 294 19.76 -4.42 -3.77
N ASP A 295 19.89 -3.17 -4.22
CA ASP A 295 19.20 -2.03 -3.60
C ASP A 295 17.68 -2.08 -3.83
N ALA A 296 16.94 -1.39 -2.96
CA ALA A 296 15.48 -1.31 -3.04
C ALA A 296 15.02 -0.53 -4.30
N ILE A 297 13.83 -0.87 -4.81
CA ILE A 297 13.20 -0.19 -5.94
C ILE A 297 11.88 0.42 -5.46
N GLY A 298 11.93 1.70 -5.12
CA GLY A 298 10.81 2.40 -4.47
C GLY A 298 10.33 1.62 -3.24
N ASP A 299 9.02 1.62 -3.03
CA ASP A 299 8.38 0.90 -1.91
C ASP A 299 7.92 -0.52 -2.29
N ILE A 300 8.17 -0.95 -3.53
CA ILE A 300 7.65 -2.22 -4.07
C ILE A 300 8.62 -3.37 -3.83
N ILE A 301 9.92 -3.15 -4.08
CA ILE A 301 10.93 -4.21 -3.95
C ILE A 301 11.92 -3.81 -2.87
N PRO A 302 11.98 -4.56 -1.77
CA PRO A 302 12.86 -4.20 -0.68
C PRO A 302 14.32 -4.51 -1.01
N LEU A 303 15.21 -3.89 -0.23
CA LEU A 303 16.61 -4.27 -0.16
C LEU A 303 16.73 -5.78 0.04
N HIS A 304 17.53 -6.44 -0.78
CA HIS A 304 17.72 -7.88 -0.68
C HIS A 304 19.13 -8.31 -1.06
N TYR A 305 19.45 -9.54 -0.66
CA TYR A 305 20.73 -10.18 -0.96
C TYR A 305 20.47 -11.46 -1.74
N GLU A 306 21.25 -11.66 -2.78
CA GLU A 306 21.26 -12.86 -3.59
C GLU A 306 22.46 -13.73 -3.18
N LEU A 307 22.19 -14.97 -2.81
CA LEU A 307 23.19 -15.97 -2.48
C LEU A 307 23.38 -16.90 -3.68
N ARG A 308 24.61 -17.00 -4.19
CA ARG A 308 24.95 -17.91 -5.29
C ARG A 308 25.99 -18.94 -4.89
N VAL A 309 25.92 -20.12 -5.50
CA VAL A 309 26.95 -21.16 -5.45
C VAL A 309 27.39 -21.42 -6.89
N GLY A 310 28.61 -21.03 -7.25
CA GLY A 310 28.96 -20.92 -8.66
C GLY A 310 28.12 -19.84 -9.35
N ASP A 311 27.53 -20.20 -10.48
CA ASP A 311 26.61 -19.33 -11.24
C ASP A 311 25.14 -19.54 -10.84
N ASP A 312 24.85 -20.55 -10.00
CA ASP A 312 23.50 -20.89 -9.56
C ASP A 312 23.04 -20.01 -8.39
N THR A 313 21.92 -19.31 -8.57
CA THR A 313 21.22 -18.61 -7.49
C THR A 313 20.51 -19.61 -6.58
N ILE A 314 20.89 -19.64 -5.30
CA ILE A 314 20.30 -20.55 -4.30
C ILE A 314 19.20 -19.86 -3.50
N ALA A 315 19.39 -18.59 -3.14
CA ALA A 315 18.44 -17.89 -2.30
C ALA A 315 18.42 -16.38 -2.53
N PHE A 316 17.24 -15.79 -2.39
CA PHE A 316 17.06 -14.37 -2.18
C PHE A 316 16.56 -14.10 -0.76
N LEU A 317 17.29 -13.22 -0.05
CA LEU A 317 16.98 -12.82 1.32
C LEU A 317 16.55 -11.36 1.33
N TYR A 318 15.26 -11.12 1.57
CA TYR A 318 14.66 -9.80 1.52
C TYR A 318 14.51 -9.21 2.91
N LYS A 319 14.87 -7.94 3.06
CA LYS A 319 14.61 -7.18 4.29
C LYS A 319 13.11 -6.81 4.34
N PRO A 320 12.36 -7.14 5.40
CA PRO A 320 10.96 -6.73 5.49
C PRO A 320 10.85 -5.21 5.59
N VAL A 321 9.97 -4.61 4.77
CA VAL A 321 9.64 -3.17 4.78
C VAL A 321 8.43 -2.84 5.66
N ALA A 322 7.73 -3.87 6.11
CA ALA A 322 6.56 -3.79 6.97
C ALA A 322 6.46 -5.08 7.80
N CYS A 323 5.50 -5.16 8.72
CA CYS A 323 5.19 -6.40 9.40
C CYS A 323 4.31 -7.29 8.52
N HIS A 324 4.89 -8.32 7.90
CA HIS A 324 4.18 -9.22 6.98
C HIS A 324 3.72 -10.51 7.65
N SER A 325 2.48 -10.90 7.41
CA SER A 325 1.84 -12.04 8.07
C SER A 325 2.43 -13.39 7.65
N TYR A 326 2.52 -14.32 8.60
CA TYR A 326 2.95 -15.69 8.36
C TYR A 326 2.21 -16.69 9.27
N ASN A 327 2.34 -17.98 8.93
CA ASN A 327 1.86 -19.12 9.68
C ASN A 327 3.05 -19.95 10.19
N VAL A 328 2.86 -20.63 11.33
CA VAL A 328 3.89 -21.51 11.92
C VAL A 328 3.45 -22.96 11.75
N LEU A 329 4.34 -23.77 11.20
CA LEU A 329 4.19 -25.22 11.08
C LEU A 329 5.19 -25.91 11.99
N MET A 330 4.79 -27.06 12.55
CA MET A 330 5.69 -27.95 13.27
C MET A 330 6.12 -29.07 12.31
N LEU A 331 7.36 -29.02 11.83
CA LEU A 331 7.94 -30.02 10.93
C LEU A 331 9.15 -30.65 11.62
N ASN A 332 9.15 -31.97 11.80
CA ASN A 332 10.23 -32.72 12.46
C ASN A 332 10.66 -32.12 13.82
N GLY A 333 9.68 -31.67 14.62
CA GLY A 333 9.93 -31.04 15.93
C GLY A 333 10.42 -29.59 15.86
N LYS A 334 10.69 -29.03 14.67
CA LYS A 334 11.11 -27.64 14.48
C LYS A 334 9.93 -26.75 14.06
N LYS A 335 9.97 -25.49 14.52
CA LYS A 335 9.03 -24.44 14.10
C LYS A 335 9.49 -23.85 12.77
N VAL A 336 8.69 -24.01 11.73
CA VAL A 336 8.94 -23.46 10.39
C VAL A 336 7.93 -22.35 10.11
N ARG A 337 8.41 -21.17 9.69
CA ARG A 337 7.55 -20.01 9.41
C ARG A 337 7.32 -19.90 7.92
N ILE A 338 6.07 -20.04 7.48
CA ILE A 338 5.67 -19.95 6.08
C ILE A 338 4.78 -18.74 5.91
N ALA A 339 5.08 -17.87 4.95
CA ALA A 339 4.25 -16.71 4.62
C ALA A 339 2.80 -17.13 4.33
N THR A 340 1.84 -16.30 4.73
CA THR A 340 0.44 -16.50 4.32
C THR A 340 0.33 -16.33 2.80
N ILE A 341 -0.74 -16.88 2.20
CA ILE A 341 -1.00 -16.68 0.77
C ILE A 341 -1.10 -15.18 0.43
N ASP A 342 -1.72 -14.37 1.29
CA ASP A 342 -1.82 -12.92 1.10
C ASP A 342 -0.42 -12.26 1.04
N THR A 343 0.49 -12.64 1.94
CA THR A 343 1.90 -12.18 1.90
C THR A 343 2.59 -12.64 0.61
N MET A 344 2.48 -13.92 0.24
CA MET A 344 3.13 -14.45 -0.97
C MET A 344 2.63 -13.76 -2.24
N LEU A 345 1.32 -13.58 -2.39
CA LEU A 345 0.72 -12.89 -3.54
C LEU A 345 1.12 -11.43 -3.61
N SER A 346 1.26 -10.75 -2.47
CA SER A 346 1.80 -9.39 -2.42
C SER A 346 3.20 -9.32 -3.05
N PHE A 347 4.13 -10.19 -2.62
CA PHE A 347 5.51 -10.17 -3.13
C PHE A 347 5.59 -10.63 -4.59
N TYR A 348 4.89 -11.70 -4.95
CA TYR A 348 4.95 -12.24 -6.32
C TYR A 348 4.44 -11.23 -7.33
N LEU A 349 3.27 -10.63 -7.08
CA LEU A 349 2.72 -9.63 -7.98
C LEU A 349 3.59 -8.36 -8.00
N ALA A 350 4.25 -8.00 -6.90
CA ALA A 350 5.22 -6.89 -6.86
C ALA A 350 6.43 -7.15 -7.78
N PHE A 351 6.97 -8.38 -7.78
CA PHE A 351 8.12 -8.76 -8.60
C PHE A 351 7.85 -8.69 -10.11
N MET A 352 6.57 -8.78 -10.53
CA MET A 352 6.21 -8.58 -11.94
C MET A 352 6.54 -7.17 -12.45
N TYR A 353 6.55 -6.17 -11.56
CA TYR A 353 6.81 -4.77 -11.89
C TYR A 353 8.28 -4.37 -11.69
N ALA A 354 9.12 -5.29 -11.23
CA ALA A 354 10.54 -5.08 -10.97
C ALA A 354 11.38 -4.77 -12.22
N ASN A 355 10.93 -5.27 -13.37
CA ASN A 355 11.68 -5.31 -14.63
C ASN A 355 13.11 -5.89 -14.50
N ARG A 356 13.31 -6.96 -13.71
CA ARG A 356 14.60 -7.64 -13.56
C ARG A 356 14.61 -8.96 -14.32
N GLY A 357 15.73 -9.26 -14.99
CA GLY A 357 15.87 -10.47 -15.81
C GLY A 357 15.75 -11.79 -15.04
N TYR A 358 15.97 -11.80 -13.72
CA TYR A 358 15.81 -12.98 -12.87
C TYR A 358 14.36 -13.22 -12.39
N TYR A 359 13.45 -12.27 -12.63
CA TYR A 359 12.02 -12.44 -12.39
C TYR A 359 11.29 -12.78 -13.68
N ASP A 360 11.03 -14.07 -13.86
CA ASP A 360 10.21 -14.58 -14.95
C ASP A 360 8.73 -14.27 -14.65
N LYS A 361 8.13 -13.39 -15.46
CA LYS A 361 6.74 -12.93 -15.29
C LYS A 361 5.74 -14.08 -15.42
N ASP A 362 5.97 -15.01 -16.33
CA ASP A 362 5.06 -16.14 -16.56
C ASP A 362 5.13 -17.11 -15.38
N ARG A 363 6.33 -17.41 -14.89
CA ARG A 363 6.53 -18.21 -13.67
C ARG A 363 5.82 -17.60 -12.47
N ILE A 364 6.01 -16.29 -12.26
CA ILE A 364 5.40 -15.55 -11.15
C ILE A 364 3.87 -15.56 -11.24
N LEU A 365 3.31 -15.34 -12.44
CA LEU A 365 1.87 -15.38 -12.65
C LEU A 365 1.28 -16.77 -12.38
N CYS A 366 1.97 -17.83 -12.83
CA CYS A 366 1.54 -19.20 -12.57
C CYS A 366 1.58 -19.56 -11.08
N MET A 367 2.67 -19.21 -10.39
CA MET A 367 2.78 -19.40 -8.94
C MET A 367 1.68 -18.64 -8.20
N SER A 368 1.43 -17.39 -8.61
CA SER A 368 0.33 -16.57 -8.07
C SER A 368 -1.03 -17.22 -8.31
N LYS A 369 -1.28 -17.79 -9.50
CA LYS A 369 -2.53 -18.47 -9.84
C LYS A 369 -2.76 -19.70 -8.98
N PHE A 370 -1.74 -20.53 -8.76
CA PHE A 370 -1.87 -21.72 -7.94
C PHE A 370 -2.22 -21.37 -6.49
N LEU A 371 -1.53 -20.37 -5.92
CA LEU A 371 -1.82 -19.88 -4.58
C LEU A 371 -3.22 -19.26 -4.49
N PHE A 372 -3.61 -18.50 -5.50
CA PHE A 372 -4.95 -17.94 -5.59
C PHE A 372 -6.03 -19.02 -5.58
N ASP A 373 -5.87 -20.09 -6.36
CA ASP A 373 -6.83 -21.19 -6.43
C ASP A 373 -6.91 -21.97 -5.11
N VAL A 374 -5.76 -22.24 -4.47
CA VAL A 374 -5.70 -22.84 -3.13
C VAL A 374 -6.46 -21.95 -2.15
N GLN A 375 -6.24 -20.65 -2.18
CA GLN A 375 -6.94 -19.70 -1.33
C GLN A 375 -8.44 -19.71 -1.57
N GLN A 376 -8.89 -19.68 -2.83
CA GLN A 376 -10.33 -19.65 -3.16
C GLN A 376 -11.06 -20.89 -2.65
N LYS A 377 -10.46 -22.07 -2.82
CA LYS A 377 -11.04 -23.34 -2.36
C LYS A 377 -11.10 -23.45 -0.83
N ASN A 378 -10.15 -22.83 -0.13
CA ASN A 378 -9.94 -23.05 1.31
C ASN A 378 -10.15 -21.80 2.18
N ARG A 379 -10.78 -20.75 1.65
CA ARG A 379 -10.84 -19.42 2.28
C ARG A 379 -11.45 -19.36 3.69
N LEU A 380 -12.17 -20.40 4.12
CA LEU A 380 -12.83 -20.49 5.43
C LEU A 380 -12.14 -21.44 6.43
N GLU A 381 -11.08 -22.17 6.03
CA GLU A 381 -10.49 -23.25 6.83
C GLU A 381 -9.82 -22.78 8.14
N GLN A 382 -9.29 -21.56 8.18
CA GLN A 382 -8.72 -20.88 9.37
C GLN A 382 -7.77 -21.74 10.24
N LYS A 383 -7.08 -22.71 9.64
CA LYS A 383 -6.23 -23.69 10.36
C LYS A 383 -4.90 -23.92 9.64
N GLY A 384 -3.86 -24.19 10.42
CA GLY A 384 -2.53 -24.52 9.92
C GLY A 384 -2.02 -23.53 8.87
N LEU A 385 -1.57 -24.06 7.74
CA LEU A 385 -1.05 -23.28 6.62
C LEU A 385 -2.13 -22.43 5.91
N LEU A 386 -3.39 -22.86 5.96
CA LEU A 386 -4.54 -22.21 5.31
C LEU A 386 -5.16 -21.08 6.14
N LYS A 387 -4.57 -20.76 7.30
CA LYS A 387 -5.02 -19.65 8.13
C LYS A 387 -4.75 -18.33 7.40
N ARG A 388 -5.82 -17.57 7.14
CA ARG A 388 -5.75 -16.20 6.59
C ARG A 388 -5.89 -15.17 7.69
N PHE A 389 -5.53 -13.93 7.39
CA PHE A 389 -5.64 -12.81 8.35
C PHE A 389 -4.89 -13.10 9.66
N SER A 390 -3.74 -13.77 9.54
CA SER A 390 -2.89 -14.08 10.68
C SER A 390 -2.37 -12.78 11.29
N ILE A 391 -2.55 -12.62 12.60
CA ILE A 391 -2.00 -11.49 13.36
C ILE A 391 -0.51 -11.68 13.68
N LEU A 392 0.04 -12.88 13.45
CA LEU A 392 1.47 -13.12 13.55
C LEU A 392 2.15 -12.55 12.31
N CYS A 393 3.12 -11.66 12.51
CA CYS A 393 3.86 -11.04 11.42
C CYS A 393 5.36 -10.89 11.71
N TYR A 394 6.12 -10.72 10.64
CA TYR A 394 7.58 -10.63 10.63
C TYR A 394 7.99 -9.32 9.97
N GLY A 395 8.85 -8.55 10.63
CA GLY A 395 9.19 -7.18 10.26
C GLY A 395 8.68 -6.16 11.27
N HIS A 396 8.89 -4.88 10.97
CA HIS A 396 8.41 -3.75 11.77
C HIS A 396 7.48 -2.91 10.90
N GLN A 397 6.36 -2.45 11.47
CA GLN A 397 5.45 -1.53 10.80
C GLN A 397 5.47 -0.24 11.59
N ASP A 398 5.86 0.86 10.93
CA ASP A 398 5.93 2.14 11.60
C ASP A 398 4.54 2.58 12.08
N SER A 399 4.48 2.92 13.36
CA SER A 399 3.32 3.54 13.99
C SER A 399 3.12 4.99 13.53
N ARG A 400 1.93 5.55 13.76
CA ARG A 400 1.66 6.96 13.47
C ARG A 400 2.56 7.88 14.29
N GLU A 401 2.92 7.44 15.49
CA GLU A 401 3.82 8.11 16.41
C GLU A 401 5.26 8.12 15.86
N GLU A 402 5.76 6.97 15.37
CA GLU A 402 7.09 6.86 14.75
C GLU A 402 7.19 7.70 13.48
N MET A 403 6.20 7.63 12.58
CA MET A 403 6.16 8.47 11.38
C MET A 403 6.18 9.97 11.72
N ARG A 404 5.48 10.39 12.79
CA ARG A 404 5.51 11.78 13.26
C ARG A 404 6.87 12.14 13.88
N ALA A 405 7.49 11.23 14.62
CA ALA A 405 8.81 11.43 15.21
C ALA A 405 9.89 11.57 14.13
N GLU A 406 9.82 10.75 13.08
CA GLU A 406 10.69 10.84 11.91
C GLU A 406 10.51 12.20 11.21
N LYS A 407 9.27 12.58 10.90
CA LYS A 407 8.97 13.88 10.29
C LYS A 407 9.46 15.05 11.16
N ALA A 408 9.36 14.96 12.49
CA ALA A 408 9.91 15.97 13.39
C ALA A 408 11.45 16.00 13.41
N SER A 409 12.10 14.84 13.30
CA SER A 409 13.56 14.72 13.18
C SER A 409 14.05 15.35 11.87
N LYS A 410 13.42 14.98 10.75
CA LYS A 410 13.70 15.56 9.43
C LYS A 410 13.48 17.07 9.39
N PHE A 411 12.49 17.58 10.11
CA PHE A 411 12.28 19.03 10.20
C PHE A 411 13.45 19.73 10.89
N LYS A 412 13.99 19.15 11.98
CA LYS A 412 15.16 19.72 12.68
C LYS A 412 16.41 19.69 11.81
N GLU A 413 16.59 18.63 11.04
CA GLU A 413 17.70 18.45 10.10
C GLU A 413 17.63 19.46 8.94
N LEU A 414 16.42 19.69 8.39
CA LEU A 414 16.24 20.44 7.14
C LEU A 414 15.76 21.88 7.35
N LYS A 415 15.50 22.34 8.58
CA LYS A 415 14.94 23.68 8.88
C LYS A 415 15.72 24.85 8.25
N ASP A 416 17.04 24.69 8.08
CA ASP A 416 17.94 25.71 7.54
C ASP A 416 18.12 25.57 6.02
N LYS A 417 17.55 24.51 5.42
CA LYS A 417 17.56 24.21 3.97
C LYS A 417 16.21 24.52 3.30
N LYS A 418 15.43 25.47 3.82
CA LYS A 418 14.15 25.85 3.22
C LYS A 418 14.33 26.28 1.76
N GLY A 419 13.51 25.72 0.88
CA GLY A 419 13.55 25.99 -0.56
C GLY A 419 14.43 25.01 -1.36
N THR A 420 15.09 24.03 -0.72
CA THR A 420 15.67 22.90 -1.45
C THR A 420 14.60 21.85 -1.77
N THR A 421 14.82 21.08 -2.84
CA THR A 421 13.97 19.94 -3.20
C THR A 421 13.80 18.97 -2.03
N GLU A 422 14.91 18.62 -1.35
CA GLU A 422 14.89 17.74 -0.18
C GLU A 422 13.97 18.25 0.94
N TYR A 423 13.95 19.56 1.22
CA TYR A 423 13.04 20.13 2.21
C TYR A 423 11.59 20.02 1.76
N GLU A 424 11.33 20.32 0.49
CA GLU A 424 9.98 20.31 -0.07
C GLU A 424 9.39 18.91 -0.16
N GLU A 425 10.19 17.88 -0.46
CA GLU A 425 9.71 16.49 -0.45
C GLU A 425 9.09 16.07 0.89
N TRP A 426 9.61 16.60 2.00
CA TRP A 426 9.11 16.33 3.34
C TRP A 426 8.04 17.32 3.83
N PHE A 427 8.19 18.59 3.46
CA PHE A 427 7.47 19.71 4.07
C PHE A 427 6.88 20.70 3.07
N LEU A 428 6.61 20.27 1.83
CA LEU A 428 5.96 21.11 0.83
C LEU A 428 4.74 21.81 1.44
N ASN A 429 4.73 23.13 1.27
CA ASN A 429 3.60 24.00 1.51
C ASN A 429 3.68 25.12 0.48
N TYR A 430 3.16 24.83 -0.70
CA TYR A 430 3.25 25.67 -1.87
C TYR A 430 1.91 26.35 -2.13
N THR A 431 1.95 27.67 -2.25
CA THR A 431 0.85 28.50 -2.71
C THR A 431 1.42 29.39 -3.82
N PRO A 432 0.84 29.39 -5.03
CA PRO A 432 1.23 30.28 -6.11
C PRO A 432 1.22 31.72 -5.59
N LYS A 433 2.37 32.39 -5.64
CA LYS A 433 2.45 33.82 -5.32
C LYS A 433 2.05 34.60 -6.56
N THR A 434 1.19 35.60 -6.40
CA THR A 434 1.04 36.67 -7.38
C THR A 434 2.44 37.14 -7.80
N SER A 435 2.81 36.98 -9.07
CA SER A 435 3.85 37.82 -9.64
C SER A 435 3.42 39.27 -9.39
N PRO A 436 4.29 40.17 -8.89
CA PRO A 436 3.92 41.55 -8.66
C PRO A 436 3.74 42.21 -10.03
N THR A 437 2.52 42.22 -10.55
CA THR A 437 2.11 43.25 -11.51
C THR A 437 2.18 44.58 -10.77
N SER A 438 3.30 45.28 -10.97
CA SER A 438 3.47 46.74 -10.90
C SER A 438 2.37 47.48 -10.13
N VAL A 439 2.36 47.36 -8.79
CA VAL A 439 1.65 48.34 -7.96
C VAL A 439 2.69 49.36 -7.55
N GLN A 440 2.61 50.54 -8.17
CA GLN A 440 3.36 51.72 -7.78
C GLN A 440 3.26 51.94 -6.26
N PRO A 441 4.34 52.34 -5.58
CA PRO A 441 4.34 52.49 -4.14
C PRO A 441 3.44 53.68 -3.75
N LYS A 442 2.28 53.39 -3.15
CA LYS A 442 1.51 54.42 -2.46
C LYS A 442 2.27 54.83 -1.20
N SER A 443 2.65 56.11 -1.18
CA SER A 443 3.35 56.83 -0.13
C SER A 443 2.90 56.50 1.29
N ALA A 444 3.87 56.24 2.16
CA ALA A 444 3.70 56.14 3.61
C ALA A 444 3.19 57.48 4.20
N ARG A 445 1.98 57.49 4.76
CA ARG A 445 1.59 58.52 5.74
C ARG A 445 2.04 58.07 7.12
N LYS A 446 3.09 58.75 7.63
CA LYS A 446 3.50 58.72 9.04
C LYS A 446 2.33 59.17 9.92
N HIS A 447 1.88 58.32 10.84
CA HIS A 447 1.20 58.78 12.05
C HIS A 447 2.14 58.68 13.23
N ASN A 448 2.43 59.86 13.78
CA ASN A 448 3.34 60.11 14.88
C ASN A 448 2.81 59.53 16.18
N SER A 449 3.69 58.91 16.95
CA SER A 449 3.45 58.39 18.29
C SER A 449 3.21 59.52 19.29
N GLN A 450 2.20 59.39 20.15
CA GLN A 450 2.23 59.99 21.48
C GLN A 450 1.95 58.93 22.55
N LYS A 451 2.98 58.69 23.37
CA LYS A 451 2.92 57.98 24.66
C LYS A 451 2.09 58.82 25.64
N LYS A 452 1.25 58.16 26.45
CA LYS A 452 1.06 58.52 27.87
C LYS A 452 0.54 57.35 28.72
N THR A 453 1.41 56.97 29.64
CA THR A 453 1.21 56.56 31.06
C THR A 453 0.31 55.38 31.48
N LYS A 454 0.96 54.50 32.26
CA LYS A 454 0.46 53.39 33.09
C LYS A 454 -0.59 53.83 34.13
N GLN A 455 -1.56 52.96 34.40
CA GLN A 455 -2.04 52.69 35.77
C GLN A 455 -2.39 51.19 35.96
N ASN A 456 -1.96 50.66 37.11
CA ASN A 456 -2.12 49.29 37.59
C ASN A 456 -3.49 49.05 38.24
N LYS A 457 -3.94 47.79 38.22
CA LYS A 457 -4.76 47.01 39.21
C LYS A 457 -5.72 46.10 38.42
N THR A 458 -5.98 44.81 38.71
CA THR A 458 -5.67 43.92 39.83
C THR A 458 -5.86 42.47 39.34
N LYS A 459 -5.15 41.51 39.94
CA LYS A 459 -5.36 40.06 39.76
C LYS A 459 -6.69 39.61 40.36
N SER A 460 -7.41 38.72 39.67
CA SER A 460 -8.25 37.70 40.31
C SER A 460 -8.16 36.40 39.52
N LYS A 461 -8.03 35.28 40.26
CA LYS A 461 -7.79 33.92 39.77
C LYS A 461 -9.12 33.17 39.59
N THR A 462 -9.05 32.15 38.72
CA THR A 462 -9.75 30.84 38.77
C THR A 462 -11.24 30.77 38.47
N LEU A 463 -11.61 30.03 37.41
CA LEU A 463 -11.98 28.60 37.49
C LEU A 463 -12.00 27.97 36.09
N LYS A 464 -11.27 26.85 35.93
CA LYS A 464 -11.31 25.95 34.76
C LYS A 464 -12.36 24.87 35.03
N ILE A 465 -13.37 24.74 34.17
CA ILE A 465 -14.21 23.54 34.10
C ILE A 465 -13.71 22.67 32.94
N ARG A 466 -13.35 21.44 33.28
CA ARG A 466 -12.74 20.43 32.41
C ARG A 466 -13.73 19.26 32.36
N ASN A 467 -14.53 19.14 31.31
CA ASN A 467 -15.41 17.99 31.11
C ASN A 467 -14.59 16.80 30.59
N LYS A 468 -14.39 15.79 31.46
CA LYS A 468 -13.93 14.44 31.10
C LYS A 468 -15.16 13.56 30.91
N SER A 469 -15.37 13.03 29.71
CA SER A 469 -16.31 11.93 29.49
C SER A 469 -15.75 10.64 30.09
N LYS A 470 -16.51 10.00 30.97
CA LYS A 470 -16.31 8.60 31.38
C LYS A 470 -17.13 7.71 30.47
N ASN A 471 -16.48 6.77 29.79
CA ASN A 471 -17.11 5.57 29.25
C ASN A 471 -16.30 4.36 29.76
N THR A 472 -16.90 3.57 30.64
CA THR A 472 -16.48 2.19 30.91
C THR A 472 -17.69 1.39 31.34
N ILE A 473 -18.22 0.59 30.42
CA ILE A 473 -19.14 -0.51 30.71
C ILE A 473 -18.28 -1.76 30.89
N LYS A 474 -18.29 -2.33 32.10
CA LYS A 474 -17.86 -3.71 32.37
C LYS A 474 -19.12 -4.57 32.40
N ILE A 475 -19.18 -5.58 31.52
CA ILE A 475 -20.07 -6.73 31.67
C ILE A 475 -19.19 -7.90 32.13
N LYS A 476 -19.53 -8.52 33.27
CA LYS A 476 -19.60 -9.98 33.39
C LYS A 476 -20.17 -10.47 34.72
N ASN A 477 -21.00 -11.51 34.57
CA ASN A 477 -21.30 -12.63 35.46
C ASN A 477 -22.59 -12.58 36.29
N VAL A 478 -23.53 -13.44 35.89
CA VAL A 478 -24.42 -14.16 36.80
C VAL A 478 -24.21 -15.66 36.50
N ASN A 479 -23.81 -16.39 37.54
CA ASN A 479 -23.85 -17.85 37.61
C ASN A 479 -25.29 -18.33 37.72
N LYS A 480 -25.66 -19.37 36.98
CA LYS A 480 -26.18 -20.63 37.54
C LYS A 480 -26.13 -21.73 36.50
#